data_AF-A0A4Q0IFJ2-F1
#
_entry.id   AF-A0A4Q0IFJ2-F1
#
_cell.length_a   1.000
_cell.length_b   1.000
_cell.length_c   1.000
_cell.angle_alpha   90.00
_cell.angle_beta   90.00
_cell.angle_gamma   90.00
#
_symmetry.space_group_name_H-M   'P 1'
#
loop_
_entity.id
_entity.type
_entity.pdbx_description
1 polymer ?
#
loop_
_entity_poly.entity_id
_entity_poly.type
_entity_poly.pdbx_seq_one_letter_code
_entity_poly.pdbx_strand_id
1 'polypeptide(L)'
;IAVRGDAGDTAGHCAAAGKVYIGGRAGTRSGSLMKHDPLYEPPELWVLKSVGSFSFEFMGGGKAVVCGHESEALPSVLVGRSCVGMVGGVVYFRGPVGSLPLDVRVSPLDEDDMAWLDAGLDDFLQAVDRPGLREELS
;
A
#
# COMPACT_ATOMS: atom_id res chain seq x y z
N ILE A 1 -5.06 -0.99 12.85
CA ILE A 1 -3.71 -0.93 13.49
C ILE A 1 -3.01 0.32 12.96
N ALA A 2 -2.35 1.10 13.82
CA ALA A 2 -1.58 2.27 13.41
C ALA A 2 -0.16 2.22 13.97
N VAL A 3 0.83 2.44 13.10
CA VAL A 3 2.25 2.55 13.40
C VAL A 3 2.70 3.93 12.95
N ARG A 4 3.16 4.79 13.86
CA ARG A 4 3.55 6.18 13.53
C ARG A 4 4.94 6.31 12.89
N GLY A 5 5.72 5.24 12.89
CA GLY A 5 7.05 5.17 12.29
C GLY A 5 7.17 4.05 11.27
N ASP A 6 8.38 3.51 11.14
CA ASP A 6 8.65 2.39 10.25
C ASP A 6 8.07 1.07 10.79
N ALA A 7 7.55 0.24 9.90
CA ALA A 7 7.24 -1.16 10.15
C ALA A 7 8.35 -2.05 9.57
N GLY A 8 8.67 -3.13 10.28
CA GLY A 8 9.60 -4.14 9.80
C GLY A 8 9.04 -4.98 8.65
N ASP A 9 9.66 -6.12 8.41
CA ASP A 9 9.24 -7.05 7.37
C ASP A 9 7.84 -7.64 7.67
N THR A 10 7.13 -8.05 6.63
CA THR A 10 5.85 -8.78 6.68
C THR A 10 4.66 -8.02 7.30
N ALA A 11 4.70 -6.68 7.30
CA ALA A 11 3.55 -5.90 7.75
C ALA A 11 2.31 -6.21 6.91
N GLY A 12 1.17 -6.50 7.56
CA GLY A 12 -0.07 -6.87 6.87
C GLY A 12 -0.07 -8.26 6.22
N HIS A 13 0.90 -9.12 6.55
CA HIS A 13 0.96 -10.48 6.02
C HIS A 13 -0.32 -11.28 6.32
N CYS A 14 -0.87 -11.94 5.29
CA CYS A 14 -2.10 -12.74 5.39
C CYS A 14 -3.34 -11.97 5.90
N ALA A 15 -3.34 -10.63 5.88
CA ALA A 15 -4.49 -9.86 6.33
C ALA A 15 -5.73 -10.26 5.49
N ALA A 16 -6.84 -10.51 6.19
CA ALA A 16 -8.11 -10.96 5.62
C ALA A 16 -9.22 -9.89 5.68
N ALA A 17 -9.08 -8.94 6.61
CA ALA A 17 -9.98 -7.81 6.85
C ALA A 17 -9.26 -6.72 7.65
N GLY A 18 -9.91 -5.56 7.79
CA GLY A 18 -9.45 -4.45 8.63
C GLY A 18 -8.34 -3.61 8.00
N LYS A 19 -7.86 -2.60 8.74
CA LYS A 19 -6.93 -1.58 8.22
C LYS A 19 -5.62 -1.54 8.98
N VAL A 20 -4.50 -1.44 8.27
CA VAL A 20 -3.15 -1.22 8.80
C VAL A 20 -2.58 0.07 8.22
N TYR A 21 -2.19 0.99 9.09
CA TYR A 21 -1.65 2.30 8.75
C TYR A 21 -0.20 2.42 9.22
N ILE A 22 0.72 2.76 8.32
CA ILE A 22 2.16 2.88 8.58
C ILE A 22 2.63 4.28 8.18
N GLY A 23 3.05 5.08 9.15
CA GLY A 23 3.54 6.46 8.99
C GLY A 23 4.98 6.58 8.49
N GLY A 24 5.65 5.46 8.26
CA GLY A 24 7.00 5.39 7.71
C GLY A 24 7.09 4.45 6.51
N ARG A 25 8.17 3.70 6.44
CA ARG A 25 8.40 2.62 5.47
C ARG A 25 7.84 1.31 6.00
N ALA A 26 7.56 0.37 5.10
CA ALA A 26 7.31 -1.02 5.47
C ALA A 26 8.39 -1.94 4.86
N GLY A 27 8.79 -2.97 5.59
CA GLY A 27 9.88 -3.86 5.19
C GLY A 27 9.51 -4.83 4.07
N THR A 28 10.40 -5.81 3.87
CA THR A 28 10.27 -6.89 2.88
C THR A 28 8.99 -7.69 3.11
N ARG A 29 8.32 -8.14 2.05
CA ARG A 29 7.10 -8.97 2.08
C ARG A 29 5.90 -8.34 2.80
N SER A 30 5.87 -7.02 2.91
CA SER A 30 4.69 -6.32 3.41
C SER A 30 3.52 -6.53 2.46
N GLY A 31 2.35 -6.87 2.99
CA GLY A 31 1.14 -7.19 2.24
C GLY A 31 1.17 -8.55 1.52
N SER A 32 2.19 -9.38 1.72
CA SER A 32 2.20 -10.72 1.10
C SER A 32 1.03 -11.56 1.60
N LEU A 33 0.41 -12.33 0.70
CA LEU A 33 -0.77 -13.17 0.97
C LEU A 33 -2.01 -12.41 1.51
N MET A 34 -2.06 -11.07 1.39
CA MET A 34 -3.31 -10.33 1.66
C MET A 34 -4.44 -10.88 0.80
N LYS A 35 -5.59 -11.13 1.40
CA LYS A 35 -6.76 -11.73 0.75
C LYS A 35 -8.04 -11.11 1.31
N HIS A 36 -9.11 -11.06 0.52
CA HIS A 36 -10.38 -10.58 1.04
C HIS A 36 -11.22 -11.76 1.54
N ASP A 37 -11.58 -11.75 2.82
CA ASP A 37 -12.66 -12.60 3.34
C ASP A 37 -14.01 -11.97 2.96
N PRO A 38 -14.86 -12.64 2.16
CA PRO A 38 -16.14 -12.08 1.70
C PRO A 38 -17.14 -11.73 2.81
N LEU A 39 -16.90 -12.18 4.05
CA LEU A 39 -17.74 -11.83 5.20
C LEU A 39 -17.45 -10.43 5.76
N TYR A 40 -16.33 -9.81 5.38
CA TYR A 40 -15.86 -8.54 5.93
C TYR A 40 -15.44 -7.56 4.83
N GLU A 41 -15.27 -6.30 5.19
CA GLU A 41 -14.65 -5.33 4.29
C GLU A 41 -13.22 -5.76 3.88
N PRO A 42 -12.81 -5.51 2.62
CA PRO A 42 -11.47 -5.86 2.14
C PRO A 42 -10.36 -5.30 3.04
N PRO A 43 -9.28 -6.07 3.29
CA PRO A 43 -8.18 -5.56 4.10
C PRO A 43 -7.48 -4.40 3.39
N GLU A 44 -7.06 -3.42 4.18
CA GLU A 44 -6.33 -2.24 3.72
C GLU A 44 -4.94 -2.16 4.35
N LEU A 45 -3.93 -1.87 3.54
CA LEU A 45 -2.57 -1.55 3.99
C LEU A 45 -2.12 -0.21 3.42
N TRP A 46 -1.95 0.81 4.27
CA TRP A 46 -1.47 2.13 3.87
C TRP A 46 -0.06 2.38 4.43
N VAL A 47 0.83 2.84 3.56
CA VAL A 47 2.23 3.10 3.86
C VAL A 47 2.60 4.50 3.36
N LEU A 48 3.08 5.36 4.26
CA LEU A 48 3.36 6.75 3.95
C LEU A 48 4.54 6.90 2.98
N LYS A 49 5.60 6.12 3.19
CA LYS A 49 6.83 6.21 2.40
C LYS A 49 6.86 5.11 1.34
N SER A 50 7.81 4.17 1.45
CA SER A 50 8.04 3.10 0.50
C SER A 50 7.94 1.72 1.16
N VAL A 51 7.89 0.67 0.32
CA VAL A 51 7.87 -0.72 0.77
C VAL A 51 9.11 -1.48 0.27
N GLY A 52 9.55 -2.46 1.06
CA GLY A 52 10.67 -3.32 0.75
C GLY A 52 10.40 -4.34 -0.37
N SER A 53 11.40 -5.20 -0.61
CA SER A 53 11.31 -6.24 -1.65
C SER A 53 10.16 -7.22 -1.41
N PHE A 54 9.66 -7.85 -2.48
CA PHE A 54 8.56 -8.83 -2.43
C PHE A 54 7.27 -8.31 -1.80
N SER A 55 7.06 -6.99 -1.76
CA SER A 55 5.79 -6.44 -1.28
C SER A 55 4.62 -6.95 -2.13
N PHE A 56 3.50 -7.25 -1.49
CA PHE A 56 2.28 -7.75 -2.14
C PHE A 56 2.46 -9.08 -2.91
N GLU A 57 3.52 -9.84 -2.62
CA GLU A 57 3.72 -11.18 -3.20
C GLU A 57 2.56 -12.10 -2.82
N PHE A 58 1.99 -12.80 -3.81
CA PHE A 58 0.82 -13.68 -3.66
C PHE A 58 -0.43 -12.99 -3.08
N MET A 59 -0.56 -11.67 -3.22
CA MET A 59 -1.79 -10.96 -2.86
C MET A 59 -2.96 -11.46 -3.73
N GLY A 60 -4.06 -11.83 -3.08
CA GLY A 60 -5.28 -12.34 -3.71
C GLY A 60 -6.51 -11.45 -3.51
N GLY A 61 -6.40 -10.37 -2.73
CA GLY A 61 -7.49 -9.43 -2.51
C GLY A 61 -7.14 -8.35 -1.49
N GLY A 62 -7.99 -7.33 -1.39
CA GLY A 62 -7.75 -6.14 -0.58
C GLY A 62 -7.24 -4.95 -1.39
N LYS A 63 -6.97 -3.85 -0.70
CA LYS A 63 -6.41 -2.62 -1.26
C LYS A 63 -5.16 -2.22 -0.50
N ALA A 64 -4.13 -1.76 -1.19
CA ALA A 64 -2.93 -1.21 -0.56
C ALA A 64 -2.58 0.14 -1.15
N VAL A 65 -1.99 1.02 -0.34
CA VAL A 65 -1.58 2.37 -0.72
C VAL A 65 -0.13 2.61 -0.30
N VAL A 66 0.71 3.04 -1.22
CA VAL A 66 2.10 3.45 -0.97
C VAL A 66 2.28 4.89 -1.42
N CYS A 67 2.22 5.85 -0.49
CA CYS A 67 2.17 7.28 -0.80
C CYS A 67 3.53 7.84 -1.28
N GLY A 68 4.65 7.12 -1.13
CA GLY A 68 5.94 7.54 -1.66
C GLY A 68 6.44 8.89 -1.12
N HIS A 69 5.94 9.35 0.02
CA HIS A 69 6.36 10.61 0.63
C HIS A 69 7.86 10.57 0.97
N GLU A 70 8.59 11.61 0.57
CA GLU A 70 10.05 11.73 0.69
C GLU A 70 10.80 10.49 0.13
N SER A 71 10.30 9.93 -0.97
CA SER A 71 10.85 8.72 -1.60
C SER A 71 11.24 8.94 -3.06
N GLU A 72 11.32 10.19 -3.52
CA GLU A 72 11.60 10.59 -4.92
C GLU A 72 13.01 10.18 -5.37
N ALA A 73 13.95 10.10 -4.43
CA ALA A 73 15.31 9.65 -4.69
C ALA A 73 15.44 8.11 -4.81
N LEU A 74 14.38 7.35 -4.49
CA LEU A 74 14.40 5.90 -4.63
C LEU A 74 14.21 5.50 -6.10
N PRO A 75 14.89 4.46 -6.58
CA PRO A 75 14.65 3.92 -7.91
C PRO A 75 13.24 3.32 -8.05
N SER A 76 12.62 2.91 -6.94
CA SER A 76 11.25 2.39 -6.89
C SER A 76 10.67 2.54 -5.48
N VAL A 77 9.42 2.98 -5.35
CA VAL A 77 8.67 2.94 -4.07
C VAL A 77 8.16 1.53 -3.74
N LEU A 78 8.05 0.68 -4.77
CA LEU A 78 7.78 -0.76 -4.67
C LEU A 78 9.08 -1.52 -4.95
N VAL A 79 9.88 -1.76 -3.92
CA VAL A 79 11.24 -2.31 -4.12
C VAL A 79 11.17 -3.77 -4.61
N GLY A 80 12.13 -4.16 -5.47
CA GLY A 80 12.42 -5.50 -6.00
C GLY A 80 11.36 -6.60 -5.90
N ARG A 81 10.91 -7.14 -7.05
CA ARG A 81 9.99 -8.29 -7.13
C ARG A 81 8.65 -8.09 -6.41
N SER A 82 8.19 -6.85 -6.30
CA SER A 82 6.85 -6.56 -5.79
C SER A 82 5.77 -7.17 -6.69
N CYS A 83 4.64 -7.55 -6.09
CA CYS A 83 3.46 -8.13 -6.73
C CYS A 83 3.68 -9.48 -7.46
N VAL A 84 4.80 -10.18 -7.24
CA VAL A 84 5.02 -11.51 -7.83
C VAL A 84 3.92 -12.47 -7.37
N GLY A 85 3.27 -13.14 -8.32
CA GLY A 85 2.16 -14.05 -8.04
C GLY A 85 0.90 -13.37 -7.48
N MET A 86 0.80 -12.03 -7.56
CA MET A 86 -0.44 -11.33 -7.26
C MET A 86 -1.52 -11.76 -8.25
N VAL A 87 -2.65 -12.25 -7.73
CA VAL A 87 -3.79 -12.75 -8.51
C VAL A 87 -5.08 -11.99 -8.24
N GLY A 88 -5.08 -11.05 -7.29
CA GLY A 88 -6.23 -10.21 -6.99
C GLY A 88 -5.90 -9.06 -6.03
N GLY A 89 -6.81 -8.08 -5.97
CA GLY A 89 -6.65 -6.85 -5.20
C GLY A 89 -6.09 -5.68 -6.01
N VAL A 90 -5.89 -4.54 -5.36
CA VAL A 90 -5.39 -3.30 -5.98
C VAL A 90 -4.28 -2.70 -5.13
N VAL A 91 -3.20 -2.25 -5.77
CA VAL A 91 -2.09 -1.52 -5.12
C VAL A 91 -1.98 -0.14 -5.77
N TYR A 92 -2.31 0.89 -5.00
CA TYR A 92 -2.11 2.29 -5.34
C TYR A 92 -0.71 2.72 -4.92
N PHE A 93 -0.03 3.47 -5.79
CA PHE A 93 1.30 3.98 -5.48
C PHE A 93 1.49 5.38 -6.07
N ARG A 94 2.34 6.18 -5.41
CA ARG A 94 2.82 7.47 -5.90
C ARG A 94 4.34 7.47 -5.95
N GLY A 95 4.91 7.83 -7.10
CA GLY A 95 6.36 7.87 -7.30
C GLY A 95 6.87 6.84 -8.32
N PRO A 96 8.20 6.72 -8.48
CA PRO A 96 8.80 5.82 -9.44
C PRO A 96 8.54 4.36 -9.07
N VAL A 97 8.32 3.52 -10.07
CA VAL A 97 8.21 2.06 -9.90
C VAL A 97 9.11 1.36 -10.92
N GLY A 98 9.82 0.35 -10.44
CA GLY A 98 10.66 -0.51 -11.28
C GLY A 98 9.84 -1.50 -12.12
N SER A 99 10.48 -2.59 -12.56
CA SER A 99 9.77 -3.63 -13.29
C SER A 99 8.75 -4.35 -12.39
N LEU A 100 7.55 -4.56 -12.94
CA LEU A 100 6.50 -5.37 -12.33
C LEU A 100 6.32 -6.68 -13.11
N PRO A 101 5.74 -7.72 -12.50
CA PRO A 101 5.42 -8.97 -13.19
C PRO A 101 4.49 -8.76 -14.38
N LEU A 102 4.60 -9.61 -15.41
CA LEU A 102 3.79 -9.52 -16.62
C LEU A 102 2.28 -9.64 -16.37
N ASP A 103 1.91 -10.35 -15.29
CA ASP A 103 0.53 -10.63 -14.92
C ASP A 103 -0.11 -9.48 -14.11
N VAL A 104 0.66 -8.44 -13.80
CA VAL A 104 0.19 -7.22 -13.11
C VAL A 104 -0.03 -6.12 -14.14
N ARG A 105 -1.21 -5.50 -14.10
CA ARG A 105 -1.56 -4.38 -14.96
C ARG A 105 -1.45 -3.08 -14.20
N VAL A 106 -0.84 -2.08 -14.83
CA VAL A 106 -0.80 -0.70 -14.34
C VAL A 106 -1.72 0.14 -15.22
N SER A 107 -2.63 0.86 -14.59
CA SER A 107 -3.56 1.79 -15.23
C SER A 107 -3.58 3.13 -14.48
N PRO A 108 -3.93 4.23 -15.15
CA PRO A 108 -4.24 5.48 -14.45
C PRO A 108 -5.45 5.28 -13.52
N LEU A 109 -5.51 6.12 -12.48
CA LEU A 109 -6.64 6.16 -11.55
C LEU A 109 -7.89 6.64 -12.29
N ASP A 110 -9.03 6.01 -12.01
CA ASP A 110 -10.34 6.50 -12.40
C ASP A 110 -11.00 7.32 -11.27
N GLU A 111 -12.24 7.76 -11.50
CA GLU A 111 -12.98 8.58 -10.54
C GLU A 111 -13.30 7.82 -9.24
N ASP A 112 -13.55 6.51 -9.32
CA ASP A 112 -13.86 5.67 -8.15
C ASP A 112 -12.59 5.44 -7.32
N ASP A 113 -11.44 5.25 -7.97
CA ASP A 113 -10.14 5.18 -7.33
C ASP A 113 -9.81 6.48 -6.58
N MET A 114 -9.99 7.62 -7.25
CA MET A 114 -9.73 8.93 -6.66
C MET A 114 -10.64 9.19 -5.45
N ALA A 115 -11.94 8.92 -5.57
CA ALA A 115 -12.89 9.08 -4.47
C ALA A 115 -12.57 8.16 -3.29
N TRP A 116 -12.16 6.92 -3.55
CA TRP A 116 -11.78 5.97 -2.50
C TRP A 116 -10.49 6.39 -1.78
N LEU A 117 -9.48 6.85 -2.52
CA LEU A 117 -8.23 7.35 -1.96
C LEU A 117 -8.46 8.59 -1.11
N ASP A 118 -9.24 9.56 -1.61
CA ASP A 118 -9.55 10.82 -0.92
C ASP A 118 -10.27 10.56 0.41
N ALA A 119 -11.27 9.68 0.41
CA ALA A 119 -12.01 9.32 1.62
C ALA A 119 -11.17 8.59 2.67
N GLY A 120 -10.19 7.77 2.25
CA GLY A 120 -9.31 7.02 3.15
C GLY A 120 -8.11 7.81 3.67
N LEU A 121 -7.71 8.87 2.97
CA LEU A 121 -6.48 9.60 3.24
C LEU A 121 -6.51 10.36 4.58
N ASP A 122 -7.64 10.98 4.92
CA ASP A 122 -7.80 11.70 6.19
C ASP A 122 -7.67 10.78 7.39
N ASP A 123 -8.34 9.62 7.35
CA ASP A 123 -8.25 8.58 8.39
C ASP A 123 -6.82 8.07 8.55
N PHE A 124 -6.15 7.81 7.42
CA PHE A 124 -4.77 7.35 7.40
C PHE A 124 -3.84 8.38 8.05
N LEU A 125 -3.88 9.63 7.60
CA LEU A 125 -3.00 10.70 8.07
C LEU A 125 -3.26 11.04 9.54
N GLN A 126 -4.52 11.05 9.98
CA GLN A 126 -4.86 11.24 11.38
C GLN A 126 -4.33 10.10 12.25
N ALA A 127 -4.43 8.86 11.80
CA ALA A 127 -3.98 7.69 12.56
C ALA A 127 -2.45 7.62 12.73
N VAL A 128 -1.70 8.10 11.72
CA VAL A 128 -0.22 8.15 11.78
C VAL A 128 0.34 9.47 12.30
N ASP A 129 -0.52 10.38 12.76
CA ASP A 129 -0.15 11.68 13.34
C ASP A 129 0.55 12.62 12.34
N ARG A 130 0.05 12.64 11.10
CA ARG A 130 0.55 13.44 9.97
C ARG A 130 -0.53 14.22 9.20
N PRO A 131 -1.53 14.84 9.87
CA PRO A 131 -2.63 15.53 9.16
C PRO A 131 -2.16 16.65 8.22
N GLY A 132 -1.02 17.28 8.51
CA GLY A 132 -0.45 18.36 7.67
C GLY A 132 0.00 17.93 6.27
N LEU A 133 0.04 16.63 5.96
CA LEU A 133 0.39 16.13 4.63
C LEU A 133 -0.81 16.06 3.67
N ARG A 134 -2.03 16.37 4.13
CA ARG A 134 -3.24 16.17 3.34
C ARG A 134 -3.23 16.89 2.00
N GLU A 135 -2.81 18.16 1.97
CA GLU A 135 -2.76 18.94 0.72
C GLU A 135 -1.69 18.42 -0.26
N GLU A 136 -0.59 17.87 0.25
CA GLU A 136 0.48 17.30 -0.58
C GLU A 136 0.07 15.95 -1.20
N LEU A 137 -0.71 15.15 -0.46
CA LEU A 137 -1.09 13.80 -0.85
C LEU A 137 -2.43 13.70 -1.59
N SER A 138 -3.14 14.82 -1.77
CA SER A 138 -4.43 14.90 -2.47
C SER A 138 -4.32 14.81 -3.98
#